data_AF-A0A0D0CR27-F1
#
_entry.id   AF-A0A0D0CR27-F1
#
_cell.length_a   1.000
_cell.length_b   1.000
_cell.length_c   1.000
_cell.angle_alpha   90.00
_cell.angle_beta   90.00
_cell.angle_gamma   90.00
#
_symmetry.space_group_name_H-M   'P 1'
#
loop_
_entity.id
_entity.type
_entity.pdbx_description
1 polymer ?
#
loop_
_entity_poly.entity_id
_entity_poly.type
_entity_poly.pdbx_seq_one_letter_code
_entity_poly.pdbx_strand_id
1 'polypeptide(L)'
;SSLLEMFEGSHDFAITGGTFNNAGRDVNIYEQRGERGLATLYHHTSTSASYDAGARYPPPLCHPGTREAVLQDLKDWANGATGADNPPVRWLYGPAGAGKSAIAQTFAQTCAENGSLLGSFFFWRSDSSRNNPQRLFTTIALQMAIAIPQLRAGVNAAVSYNPFLPTSSIENQWDMLIINPW
;
A
#
# COMPACT_ATOMS: atom_id res chain seq x y z
N SER A 1 39.17 -13.44 10.96
CA SER A 1 39.18 -14.63 11.82
C SER A 1 39.19 -14.21 13.27
N SER A 2 38.47 -14.96 14.13
CA SER A 2 38.21 -14.75 15.57
C SER A 2 36.85 -14.12 15.92
N LEU A 3 35.77 -14.87 15.66
CA LEU A 3 34.45 -14.65 16.28
C LEU A 3 33.71 -15.97 16.54
N LEU A 4 34.40 -17.12 16.43
CA LEU A 4 33.76 -18.44 16.52
C LEU A 4 34.04 -19.21 17.82
N GLU A 5 34.61 -18.56 18.84
CA GLU A 5 35.02 -19.23 20.09
C GLU A 5 34.27 -18.76 21.35
N MET A 6 33.15 -18.05 21.22
CA MET A 6 32.52 -17.47 22.42
C MET A 6 31.56 -18.41 23.15
N PHE A 7 31.02 -19.47 22.53
CA PHE A 7 29.96 -20.30 23.14
C PHE A 7 29.95 -21.77 22.70
N GLU A 8 31.12 -22.38 22.47
CA GLU A 8 31.17 -23.82 22.18
C GLU A 8 31.08 -24.62 23.50
N GLY A 9 30.00 -25.39 23.68
CA GLY A 9 29.81 -26.31 24.82
C GLY A 9 28.94 -25.83 25.99
N SER A 10 28.42 -24.59 25.94
CA SER A 10 27.52 -24.07 26.98
C SER A 10 26.08 -24.59 26.82
N HIS A 11 25.47 -25.03 27.93
CA HIS A 11 24.05 -25.38 28.07
C HIS A 11 23.45 -24.58 29.24
N ASP A 12 22.17 -24.23 29.16
CA ASP A 12 21.42 -23.38 30.11
C ASP A 12 21.89 -21.93 30.28
N PHE A 13 22.03 -21.19 29.18
CA PHE A 13 22.24 -19.74 29.24
C PHE A 13 20.97 -18.95 28.88
N ALA A 14 20.53 -18.08 29.78
CA ALA A 14 19.42 -17.15 29.58
C ALA A 14 19.95 -15.72 29.46
N ILE A 15 19.88 -15.14 28.26
CA ILE A 15 20.15 -13.72 28.04
C ILE A 15 18.83 -12.98 28.14
N THR A 16 18.63 -12.24 29.22
CA THR A 16 17.50 -11.31 29.35
C THR A 16 18.02 -9.87 29.29
N GLY A 17 17.47 -9.08 28.36
CA GLY A 17 17.73 -7.63 28.27
C GLY A 17 18.78 -7.15 27.25
N GLY A 18 19.13 -7.95 26.23
CA GLY A 18 20.05 -7.54 25.16
C GLY A 18 19.37 -7.23 23.82
N THR A 19 19.93 -6.29 23.05
CA THR A 19 19.54 -6.04 21.64
C THR A 19 20.41 -6.92 20.73
N PHE A 20 19.79 -7.88 20.05
CA PHE A 20 20.48 -8.75 19.10
C PHE A 20 20.34 -8.20 17.69
N ASN A 21 21.41 -7.57 17.18
CA ASN A 21 21.46 -7.14 15.78
C ASN A 21 22.06 -8.26 14.94
N ASN A 22 21.22 -9.13 14.37
CA ASN A 22 21.64 -10.09 13.37
C ASN A 22 21.73 -9.37 12.02
N ALA A 23 22.94 -9.13 11.51
CA ALA A 23 23.18 -8.54 10.19
C ALA A 23 22.98 -9.59 9.08
N GLY A 24 21.79 -10.17 9.01
CA GLY A 24 21.27 -10.84 7.83
C GLY A 24 20.60 -9.79 6.94
N ARG A 25 20.75 -9.91 5.61
CA ARG A 25 20.10 -9.05 4.61
C ARG A 25 18.58 -9.22 4.66
N ASP A 26 17.92 -8.62 5.63
CA ASP A 26 16.49 -8.43 5.67
C ASP A 26 16.21 -7.02 6.20
N VAL A 27 15.24 -6.37 5.59
CA VAL A 27 14.81 -5.01 5.94
C VAL A 27 14.65 -4.94 7.46
N ASN A 28 15.38 -4.02 8.12
CA ASN A 28 15.19 -3.69 9.53
C ASN A 28 13.80 -3.06 9.69
N ILE A 29 12.76 -3.91 9.72
CA ILE A 29 11.47 -3.56 10.28
C ILE A 29 11.77 -3.42 11.75
N TYR A 30 11.88 -2.18 12.22
CA TYR A 30 11.95 -1.86 13.64
C TYR A 30 10.89 -2.71 14.33
N GLU A 31 11.35 -3.70 15.10
CA GLU A 31 10.54 -4.59 15.90
C GLU A 31 9.96 -3.76 17.06
N GLN A 32 9.12 -2.78 16.73
CA GLN A 32 8.20 -2.19 17.67
C GLN A 32 7.22 -3.31 18.00
N ARG A 33 7.31 -3.83 19.22
CA ARG A 33 6.37 -4.78 19.85
C ARG A 33 4.87 -4.43 19.70
N GLY A 34 4.49 -3.31 19.07
CA GLY A 34 3.12 -2.82 18.93
C GLY A 34 2.42 -3.07 17.58
N GLU A 35 3.11 -3.35 16.46
CA GLU A 35 2.47 -3.28 15.12
C GLU A 35 2.42 -4.62 14.34
N ARG A 36 2.21 -5.73 15.05
CA ARG A 36 2.11 -7.07 14.43
C ARG A 36 1.02 -7.16 13.35
N GLY A 37 -0.11 -6.46 13.52
CA GLY A 37 -1.19 -6.42 12.54
C GLY A 37 -0.75 -5.77 11.23
N LEU A 38 -0.04 -4.64 11.29
CA LEU A 38 0.50 -3.99 10.08
C LEU A 38 1.56 -4.85 9.39
N ALA A 39 2.42 -5.53 10.16
CA ALA A 39 3.38 -6.49 9.60
C ALA A 39 2.67 -7.65 8.87
N THR A 40 1.65 -8.24 9.50
CA THR A 40 0.82 -9.27 8.86
C THR A 40 0.14 -8.75 7.60
N LEU A 41 -0.39 -7.52 7.64
CA LEU A 41 -1.04 -6.89 6.49
C LEU A 41 -0.04 -6.69 5.34
N TYR A 42 1.17 -6.22 5.62
CA TYR A 42 2.23 -5.97 4.64
C TYR A 42 2.51 -7.20 3.75
N HIS A 43 2.58 -8.40 4.34
CA HIS A 43 2.79 -9.66 3.60
C HIS A 43 1.66 -10.00 2.61
N HIS A 44 0.48 -9.39 2.77
CA HIS A 44 -0.68 -9.57 1.92
C HIS A 44 -0.93 -8.40 0.97
N THR A 45 0.00 -7.45 0.88
CA THR A 45 -0.09 -6.32 -0.07
C THR A 45 0.56 -6.62 -1.41
N SER A 46 0.31 -5.76 -2.39
CA SER A 46 0.98 -5.74 -3.68
C SER A 46 1.81 -4.47 -3.82
N THR A 47 3.07 -4.54 -3.38
CA THR A 47 4.01 -3.40 -3.46
C THR A 47 4.35 -3.01 -4.91
N SER A 48 4.11 -3.90 -5.87
CA SER A 48 4.26 -3.65 -7.30
C SER A 48 3.08 -2.88 -7.93
N ALA A 49 1.95 -2.75 -7.22
CA ALA A 49 0.73 -2.14 -7.73
C ALA A 49 0.65 -0.62 -7.52
N SER A 50 1.47 -0.05 -6.62
CA SER A 50 1.49 1.38 -6.32
C SER A 50 1.87 2.23 -7.54
N TYR A 51 1.51 3.52 -7.54
CA TYR A 51 1.89 4.47 -8.60
C TYR A 51 3.41 4.62 -8.76
N ASP A 52 4.16 4.51 -7.66
CA ASP A 52 5.61 4.70 -7.54
C ASP A 52 6.39 3.38 -7.44
N ALA A 53 5.71 2.24 -7.67
CA ALA A 53 6.34 0.94 -7.58
C ALA A 53 7.48 0.80 -8.59
N GLY A 54 8.65 0.33 -8.13
CA GLY A 54 9.81 0.08 -9.00
C GLY A 54 9.52 -0.89 -10.15
N ALA A 55 8.60 -1.86 -9.95
CA ALA A 55 8.12 -2.79 -10.97
C ALA A 55 7.38 -2.10 -12.14
N ARG A 56 7.05 -0.81 -12.00
CA ARG A 56 6.35 0.00 -12.98
C ARG A 56 7.23 1.08 -13.58
N TYR A 57 8.53 1.10 -13.28
CA TYR A 57 9.45 2.09 -13.83
C TYR A 57 9.94 1.71 -15.24
N PRO A 58 10.01 2.67 -16.20
CA PRO A 58 9.41 3.99 -16.13
C PRO A 58 7.87 3.90 -16.23
N PRO A 59 7.13 4.68 -15.41
CA PRO A 59 5.67 4.62 -15.44
C PRO A 59 5.12 5.20 -16.76
N PRO A 60 3.97 4.69 -17.25
CA PRO A 60 3.33 5.30 -18.40
C PRO A 60 2.81 6.69 -18.00
N LEU A 61 3.40 7.75 -18.55
CA LEU A 61 3.00 9.13 -18.26
C LEU A 61 2.43 9.81 -19.50
N CYS A 62 1.56 10.79 -19.29
CA CYS A 62 1.15 11.71 -20.35
C CYS A 62 2.36 12.55 -20.77
N HIS A 63 2.46 12.83 -22.07
CA HIS A 63 3.44 13.78 -22.55
C HIS A 63 3.08 15.20 -22.05
N PRO A 64 4.08 16.06 -21.76
CA PRO A 64 3.83 17.45 -21.39
C PRO A 64 2.92 18.15 -22.40
N GLY A 65 1.97 18.96 -21.93
CA GLY A 65 1.01 19.66 -22.79
C GLY A 65 -0.10 18.79 -23.38
N THR A 66 -0.19 17.50 -23.01
CA THR A 66 -1.23 16.60 -23.51
C THR A 66 -2.22 16.21 -22.42
N ARG A 67 -3.47 15.91 -22.80
CA ARG A 67 -4.54 15.43 -21.90
C ARG A 67 -4.87 16.38 -20.73
N GLU A 68 -4.45 17.64 -20.81
CA GLU A 68 -4.64 18.65 -19.76
C GLU A 68 -6.09 18.82 -19.36
N ALA A 69 -7.01 18.89 -20.32
CA ALA A 69 -8.45 19.03 -20.04
C ALA A 69 -9.00 17.88 -19.18
N VAL A 70 -8.60 16.63 -19.48
CA VAL A 70 -9.05 15.46 -18.72
C VAL A 70 -8.36 15.39 -17.35
N LEU A 71 -7.08 15.77 -17.28
CA LEU A 71 -6.38 15.84 -15.99
C LEU A 71 -6.96 16.94 -15.10
N GLN A 72 -7.40 18.06 -15.67
CA GLN A 72 -8.06 19.13 -14.93
C GLN A 72 -9.43 18.67 -14.42
N ASP A 73 -10.23 18.03 -15.26
CA ASP A 73 -11.52 17.44 -14.86
C ASP A 73 -11.37 16.46 -13.68
N LEU A 74 -10.36 15.59 -13.72
CA LEU A 74 -10.06 14.67 -12.62
C LEU A 74 -9.62 15.41 -11.33
N LYS A 75 -8.86 16.50 -11.45
CA LYS A 75 -8.46 17.33 -10.30
C LYS A 75 -9.67 18.04 -9.69
N ASP A 76 -10.53 18.61 -10.52
CA ASP A 76 -11.73 19.32 -10.08
C ASP A 76 -12.68 18.35 -9.37
N TRP A 77 -12.83 17.13 -9.92
CA TRP A 77 -13.56 16.05 -9.24
C TRP A 77 -12.99 15.74 -7.86
N ALA A 78 -11.69 15.46 -7.77
CA ALA A 78 -11.06 14.97 -6.55
C ALA A 78 -11.00 16.03 -5.44
N ASN A 79 -10.96 17.32 -5.81
CA ASN A 79 -10.96 18.44 -4.87
C ASN A 79 -12.38 18.97 -4.57
N GLY A 80 -13.38 18.58 -5.35
CA GLY A 80 -14.76 18.99 -5.15
C GLY A 80 -15.43 18.28 -3.98
N ALA A 81 -16.38 18.94 -3.31
CA ALA A 81 -17.19 18.32 -2.28
C ALA A 81 -18.03 17.17 -2.86
N THR A 82 -18.08 16.03 -2.19
CA THR A 82 -18.90 14.89 -2.61
C THR A 82 -20.38 15.27 -2.58
N GLY A 83 -21.10 15.01 -3.67
CA GLY A 83 -22.51 15.34 -3.80
C GLY A 83 -23.16 14.66 -5.00
N ALA A 84 -24.44 14.95 -5.26
CA ALA A 84 -25.18 14.38 -6.40
C ALA A 84 -24.47 14.65 -7.74
N ASP A 85 -23.89 15.84 -7.89
CA ASP A 85 -23.15 16.26 -9.08
C ASP A 85 -21.66 15.88 -9.04
N ASN A 86 -21.17 15.38 -7.89
CA ASN A 86 -19.77 15.00 -7.72
C ASN A 86 -19.63 13.64 -6.99
N PRO A 87 -19.94 12.50 -7.64
CA PRO A 87 -19.91 11.20 -6.98
C PRO A 87 -18.50 10.78 -6.51
N PRO A 88 -18.35 9.88 -5.53
CA PRO A 88 -17.05 9.48 -4.97
C PRO A 88 -16.23 8.56 -5.88
N VAL A 89 -16.77 8.15 -7.03
CA VAL A 89 -16.08 7.34 -8.05
C VAL A 89 -16.13 8.07 -9.39
N ARG A 90 -14.99 8.13 -10.09
CA ARG A 90 -14.92 8.59 -11.48
C ARG A 90 -14.52 7.49 -12.43
N TRP A 91 -15.25 7.42 -13.53
CA TRP A 91 -14.96 6.49 -14.61
C TRP A 91 -14.25 7.21 -15.76
N LEU A 92 -12.97 6.89 -15.93
CA LEU A 92 -12.19 7.30 -17.09
C LEU A 92 -12.38 6.27 -18.23
N TYR A 93 -13.15 6.63 -19.25
CA TYR A 93 -13.43 5.77 -20.41
C TYR A 93 -12.91 6.37 -21.72
N GLY A 94 -12.85 5.53 -22.77
CA GLY A 94 -12.34 5.92 -24.09
C GLY A 94 -11.80 4.74 -24.88
N PRO A 95 -11.45 4.93 -26.16
CA PRO A 95 -11.03 3.85 -27.04
C PRO A 95 -9.77 3.13 -26.54
N ALA A 96 -9.55 1.90 -27.02
CA ALA A 96 -8.30 1.18 -26.79
C ALA A 96 -7.13 2.01 -27.32
N GLY A 97 -6.00 2.01 -26.61
CA GLY A 97 -4.83 2.82 -26.98
C GLY A 97 -4.94 4.32 -26.68
N ALA A 98 -6.07 4.83 -26.16
CA ALA A 98 -6.23 6.26 -25.83
C ALA A 98 -5.33 6.79 -24.70
N GLY A 99 -4.49 5.94 -24.09
CA GLY A 99 -3.59 6.32 -23.01
C GLY A 99 -4.25 6.44 -21.63
N LYS A 100 -5.40 5.80 -21.40
CA LYS A 100 -6.13 5.86 -20.11
C LYS A 100 -5.26 5.53 -18.89
N SER A 101 -4.42 4.49 -18.99
CA SER A 101 -3.49 4.13 -17.91
C SER A 101 -2.42 5.20 -17.69
N ALA A 102 -1.99 5.90 -18.74
CA ALA A 102 -1.05 7.02 -18.63
C ALA A 102 -1.69 8.24 -17.97
N ILE A 103 -2.97 8.52 -18.29
CA ILE A 103 -3.76 9.57 -17.64
C ILE A 103 -3.91 9.27 -16.15
N ALA A 104 -4.37 8.06 -15.79
CA ALA A 104 -4.54 7.65 -14.39
C ALA A 104 -3.22 7.69 -13.60
N GLN A 105 -2.11 7.26 -14.23
CA GLN A 105 -0.78 7.32 -13.63
C GLN A 105 -0.31 8.76 -13.41
N THR A 106 -0.46 9.63 -14.42
CA THR A 106 -0.09 11.05 -14.32
C THR A 106 -0.92 11.75 -13.24
N PHE A 107 -2.22 11.44 -13.18
CA PHE A 107 -3.11 11.96 -12.16
C PHE A 107 -2.70 11.50 -10.76
N ALA A 108 -2.47 10.20 -10.55
CA ALA A 108 -2.02 9.66 -9.26
C ALA A 108 -0.70 10.30 -8.80
N GLN A 109 0.27 10.46 -9.71
CA GLN A 109 1.53 11.13 -9.41
C GLN A 109 1.31 12.59 -9.01
N THR A 110 0.44 13.32 -9.71
CA THR A 110 0.11 14.71 -9.37
C THR A 110 -0.54 14.80 -7.98
N CYS A 111 -1.44 13.87 -7.64
CA CYS A 111 -2.05 13.83 -6.30
C CYS A 111 -1.02 13.51 -5.21
N ALA A 112 -0.06 12.62 -5.49
CA ALA A 112 1.01 12.30 -4.55
C ALA A 112 1.93 13.51 -4.30
N GLU A 113 2.33 14.22 -5.36
CA GLU A 113 3.12 15.45 -5.29
C GLU A 113 2.41 16.55 -4.49
N ASN A 114 1.07 16.60 -4.55
CA ASN A 114 0.23 17.53 -3.78
C ASN A 114 -0.12 17.04 -2.37
N GLY A 115 0.33 15.84 -1.97
CA GLY A 115 0.01 15.24 -0.67
C GLY A 115 -1.46 14.84 -0.48
N SER A 116 -2.24 14.72 -1.56
CA SER A 116 -3.66 14.35 -1.52
C SER A 116 -3.93 12.87 -1.85
N LEU A 117 -2.92 12.12 -2.30
CA LEU A 117 -3.05 10.70 -2.59
C LEU A 117 -2.96 9.85 -1.31
N LEU A 118 -4.06 9.19 -0.94
CA LEU A 118 -4.08 8.26 0.20
C LEU A 118 -3.58 6.85 -0.15
N GLY A 119 -3.70 6.46 -1.43
CA GLY A 119 -3.31 5.15 -1.91
C GLY A 119 -3.56 5.02 -3.41
N SER A 120 -2.91 4.04 -4.03
CA SER A 120 -3.06 3.71 -5.45
C SER A 120 -2.84 2.22 -5.69
N PHE A 121 -3.60 1.68 -6.65
CA PHE A 121 -3.47 0.30 -7.08
C PHE A 121 -3.71 0.19 -8.59
N PHE A 122 -2.72 -0.30 -9.32
CA PHE A 122 -2.80 -0.49 -10.76
C PHE A 122 -2.79 -1.97 -11.12
N PHE A 123 -3.98 -2.48 -11.46
CA PHE A 123 -4.16 -3.83 -11.95
C PHE A 123 -3.34 -4.10 -13.22
N TRP A 124 -2.81 -5.32 -13.33
CA TRP A 124 -2.12 -5.79 -14.53
C TRP A 124 -2.23 -7.28 -14.69
N ARG A 125 -2.72 -7.70 -15.86
CA ARG A 125 -3.09 -9.10 -16.11
C ARG A 125 -1.90 -10.06 -16.01
N SER A 126 -0.74 -9.63 -16.50
CA SER A 126 0.45 -10.49 -16.61
C SER A 126 1.31 -10.53 -15.35
N ASP A 127 0.88 -9.88 -14.26
CA ASP A 127 1.59 -9.90 -12.98
C ASP A 127 0.65 -10.49 -11.92
N SER A 128 1.02 -11.65 -11.37
CA SER A 128 0.22 -12.39 -10.39
C SER A 128 0.02 -11.62 -9.07
N SER A 129 0.89 -10.65 -8.77
CA SER A 129 0.72 -9.77 -7.62
C SER A 129 -0.29 -8.64 -7.89
N ARG A 130 -0.54 -8.31 -9.15
CA ARG A 130 -1.42 -7.19 -9.59
C ARG A 130 -2.68 -7.64 -10.31
N ASN A 131 -2.87 -8.94 -10.51
CA ASN A 131 -4.09 -9.53 -11.04
C ASN A 131 -4.94 -10.20 -9.95
N ASN A 132 -4.57 -10.03 -8.68
CA ASN A 132 -5.28 -10.61 -7.55
C ASN A 132 -6.07 -9.52 -6.80
N PRO A 133 -7.41 -9.48 -6.94
CA PRO A 133 -8.26 -8.51 -6.23
C PRO A 133 -8.17 -8.61 -4.71
N GLN A 134 -7.78 -9.78 -4.16
CA GLN A 134 -7.60 -9.98 -2.71
C GLN A 134 -6.50 -9.11 -2.12
N ARG A 135 -5.63 -8.52 -2.94
CA ARG A 135 -4.57 -7.61 -2.50
C ARG A 135 -4.96 -6.15 -2.61
N LEU A 136 -6.11 -5.82 -3.19
CA LEU A 136 -6.51 -4.42 -3.40
C LEU A 136 -6.65 -3.70 -2.06
N PHE A 137 -7.59 -4.15 -1.23
CA PHE A 137 -7.93 -3.43 0.01
C PHE A 137 -6.87 -3.59 1.09
N THR A 138 -6.13 -4.70 1.13
CA THR A 138 -4.95 -4.82 2.00
C THR A 138 -3.88 -3.78 1.65
N THR A 139 -3.61 -3.57 0.35
CA THR A 139 -2.63 -2.58 -0.12
C THR A 139 -3.10 -1.17 0.16
N ILE A 140 -4.36 -0.84 -0.17
CA ILE A 140 -4.92 0.49 0.08
C ILE A 140 -4.96 0.81 1.58
N ALA A 141 -5.38 -0.12 2.44
CA ALA A 141 -5.42 0.10 3.89
C ALA A 141 -4.03 0.36 4.48
N LEU A 142 -3.00 -0.37 4.02
CA LEU A 142 -1.63 -0.12 4.47
C LEU A 142 -1.11 1.24 3.96
N GLN A 143 -1.37 1.58 2.69
CA GLN A 143 -1.00 2.90 2.13
C GLN A 143 -1.68 4.03 2.91
N MET A 144 -2.97 3.90 3.24
CA MET A 144 -3.71 4.87 4.05
C MET A 144 -3.13 5.01 5.46
N ALA A 145 -2.75 3.90 6.12
CA ALA A 145 -2.10 3.93 7.42
C ALA A 145 -0.71 4.57 7.39
N ILE A 146 -0.02 4.54 6.24
CA ILE A 146 1.24 5.26 6.04
C ILE A 146 0.98 6.75 5.79
N ALA A 147 0.00 7.08 4.95
CA ALA A 147 -0.34 8.47 4.59
C ALA A 147 -0.98 9.24 5.75
N ILE A 148 -1.78 8.57 6.59
CA ILE A 148 -2.48 9.14 7.75
C ILE A 148 -2.10 8.32 8.98
N PRO A 149 -1.06 8.74 9.75
CA PRO A 149 -0.56 7.98 10.90
C PRO A 149 -1.62 7.65 11.96
N GLN A 150 -2.68 8.45 12.06
CA GLN A 150 -3.80 8.23 12.98
C GLN A 150 -4.57 6.93 12.67
N LEU A 151 -4.58 6.48 11.42
CA LEU A 151 -5.27 5.24 11.01
C LEU A 151 -4.48 3.98 11.36
N ARG A 152 -3.18 4.10 11.69
CA ARG A 152 -2.30 2.95 11.96
C ARG A 152 -2.81 2.07 13.09
N ALA A 153 -3.20 2.67 14.21
CA ALA A 153 -3.64 1.94 15.39
C ALA A 153 -4.87 1.08 15.09
N GLY A 154 -5.82 1.65 14.34
CA GLY A 154 -7.04 0.99 13.93
C GLY A 154 -6.82 -0.21 13.02
N VAL A 155 -6.09 0.01 11.92
CA VAL A 155 -5.74 -1.06 10.97
C VAL A 155 -4.92 -2.16 11.66
N ASN A 156 -3.96 -1.77 12.49
CA ASN A 156 -3.17 -2.71 13.28
C ASN A 156 -4.04 -3.57 14.21
N ALA A 157 -4.98 -2.95 14.93
CA ALA A 157 -5.87 -3.66 15.84
C ALA A 157 -6.79 -4.63 15.10
N ALA A 158 -7.39 -4.21 13.98
CA ALA A 158 -8.26 -5.05 13.16
C ALA A 158 -7.57 -6.36 12.72
N VAL A 159 -6.34 -6.24 12.20
CA VAL A 159 -5.56 -7.42 11.74
C VAL A 159 -4.96 -8.20 12.90
N SER A 160 -4.60 -7.54 14.01
CA SER A 160 -4.12 -8.25 15.22
C SER A 160 -5.23 -9.08 15.86
N TYR A 161 -6.47 -8.58 15.84
CA TYR A 161 -7.64 -9.29 16.35
C TYR A 161 -8.02 -10.47 15.44
N ASN A 162 -8.01 -10.26 14.11
CA ASN A 162 -8.26 -11.31 13.13
C ASN A 162 -7.11 -11.41 12.10
N PRO A 163 -6.10 -12.27 12.36
CA PRO A 163 -4.98 -12.45 11.44
C PRO A 163 -5.35 -13.01 10.06
N PHE A 164 -6.55 -13.60 9.90
CA PHE A 164 -7.05 -14.09 8.61
C PHE A 164 -7.75 -13.00 7.80
N LEU A 165 -7.96 -11.81 8.36
CA LEU A 165 -8.63 -10.69 7.70
C LEU A 165 -8.01 -10.36 6.32
N PRO A 166 -6.67 -10.32 6.14
CA PRO A 166 -6.07 -10.05 4.83
C PRO A 166 -6.34 -11.13 3.75
N THR A 167 -6.81 -12.31 4.16
CA THR A 167 -7.18 -13.43 3.27
C THR A 167 -8.68 -13.70 3.22
N SER A 168 -9.48 -12.88 3.92
CA SER A 168 -10.94 -12.99 3.91
C SER A 168 -11.54 -12.44 2.62
N SER A 169 -12.86 -12.52 2.47
CA SER A 169 -13.55 -12.02 1.28
C SER A 169 -13.27 -10.54 1.03
N ILE A 170 -13.38 -10.10 -0.23
CA ILE A 170 -13.10 -8.72 -0.64
C ILE A 170 -14.03 -7.74 0.10
N GLU A 171 -15.29 -8.14 0.29
CA GLU A 171 -16.30 -7.38 1.03
C GLU A 171 -15.89 -7.23 2.50
N ASN A 172 -15.43 -8.31 3.14
CA ASN A 172 -15.01 -8.27 4.53
C ASN A 172 -13.71 -7.46 4.70
N GLN A 173 -12.78 -7.53 3.74
CA GLN A 173 -11.61 -6.66 3.71
C GLN A 173 -12.01 -5.19 3.58
N TRP A 174 -12.92 -4.86 2.67
CA TRP A 174 -13.44 -3.50 2.52
C TRP A 174 -14.04 -2.99 3.82
N ASP A 175 -14.98 -3.73 4.40
CA ASP A 175 -15.68 -3.30 5.60
C ASP A 175 -14.73 -3.12 6.79
N MET A 176 -13.83 -4.08 7.02
CA MET A 176 -13.00 -4.10 8.23
C MET A 176 -11.67 -3.34 8.09
N LEU A 177 -11.16 -3.13 6.87
CA LEU A 177 -9.90 -2.42 6.62
C LEU A 177 -10.09 -1.01 6.03
N ILE A 178 -11.24 -0.71 5.45
CA ILE A 178 -11.50 0.58 4.77
C ILE A 178 -12.71 1.34 5.32
N ILE A 179 -13.64 0.73 6.06
CA ILE A 179 -14.79 1.48 6.61
C ILE A 179 -14.74 1.58 8.13
N ASN A 180 -14.51 0.45 8.81
CA ASN A 180 -14.65 0.33 10.26
C ASN A 180 -13.36 0.22 11.10
N PRO A 181 -12.11 0.32 10.58
CA PRO A 181 -10.96 0.14 11.47
C PRO A 181 -10.70 1.31 12.41
N TRP A 182 -11.40 2.45 12.32
CA TRP A 182 -11.14 3.68 13.07
C TRP A 182 -12.32 4.17 13.93
#